data_AF-A0A2E0YPV2-F1
#
_entry.id   AF-A0A2E0YPV2-F1
#
_cell.length_a   1.000
_cell.length_b   1.000
_cell.length_c   1.000
_cell.angle_alpha   90.00
_cell.angle_beta   90.00
_cell.angle_gamma   90.00
#
_symmetry.space_group_name_H-M   'P 1'
#
loop_
_entity.id
_entity.type
_entity.pdbx_description
1 polymer ?
#
loop_
_entity_poly.entity_id
_entity_poly.type
_entity_poly.pdbx_seq_one_letter_code
_entity_poly.pdbx_strand_id
1 'polypeptide(L)'
;MKTTHVLFLSIGLLLLSCQSKQDKKEITAQDMVIVEKTPANTDWKVLFDGTSFEHWRGYNDTEMPSEWSIDGDAMVFTPSGENGNNIVSEETYTNFVLSLEWKIAEGGNSGIFWGVHEAENLSEPYLTGPEIQVLDDAKHPDSFVGEGTHKAGSLYDMIAPSDLTVVNPAGEWNACEITIDHNKNQGMVTLNGTKIVSFPVHGANWDAMVANSKFADWEHFGMHQTGHIGLQDHGDKVWFRNIKIKPIN
;
A
#
# COMPACT_ATOMS: atom_id res chain seq x y z
N MET A 1 28.60 -0.37 -91.93
CA MET A 1 29.74 -1.17 -91.45
C MET A 1 29.33 -1.75 -90.10
N LYS A 2 29.17 -3.08 -90.05
CA LYS A 2 29.00 -3.98 -88.88
C LYS A 2 27.83 -3.70 -87.91
N THR A 3 26.69 -4.29 -88.27
CA THR A 3 25.62 -4.76 -87.40
C THR A 3 26.16 -5.77 -86.39
N THR A 4 25.96 -5.53 -85.09
CA THR A 4 26.25 -6.49 -84.03
C THR A 4 24.94 -6.97 -83.43
N HIS A 5 24.65 -8.25 -83.62
CA HIS A 5 23.50 -8.95 -83.06
C HIS A 5 23.72 -9.20 -81.57
N VAL A 6 22.88 -8.61 -80.73
CA VAL A 6 22.81 -8.95 -79.29
C VAL A 6 21.81 -10.08 -79.13
N LEU A 7 22.34 -11.24 -78.76
CA LEU A 7 21.62 -12.48 -78.52
C LEU A 7 20.80 -12.35 -77.22
N PHE A 8 19.48 -12.49 -77.32
CA PHE A 8 18.58 -12.63 -76.17
C PHE A 8 18.79 -14.01 -75.54
N LEU A 9 19.36 -14.05 -74.33
CA LEU A 9 19.37 -15.24 -73.49
C LEU A 9 18.32 -15.07 -72.39
N SER A 10 17.13 -15.62 -72.64
CA SER A 10 16.04 -15.73 -71.68
C SER A 10 16.39 -16.76 -70.60
N ILE A 11 16.86 -16.27 -69.45
CA ILE A 11 17.04 -17.06 -68.23
C ILE A 11 15.67 -17.15 -67.55
N GLY A 12 15.03 -18.33 -67.65
CA GLY A 12 13.83 -18.65 -66.88
C GLY A 12 14.17 -18.77 -65.39
N LEU A 13 13.67 -17.84 -64.59
CA LEU A 13 13.65 -17.97 -63.13
C LEU A 13 12.59 -19.03 -62.75
N LEU A 14 13.04 -20.21 -62.36
CA LEU A 14 12.20 -21.20 -61.69
C LEU A 14 11.82 -20.68 -60.29
N LEU A 15 10.52 -20.45 -60.10
CA LEU A 15 9.90 -20.14 -58.81
C LEU A 15 9.99 -21.37 -57.89
N LEU A 16 10.90 -21.33 -56.92
CA LEU A 16 10.91 -22.24 -55.78
C LEU A 16 10.02 -21.65 -54.68
N SER A 17 8.74 -22.02 -54.73
CA SER A 17 7.77 -21.81 -53.66
C SER A 17 8.12 -22.73 -52.48
N CYS A 18 8.68 -22.17 -51.40
CA CYS A 18 8.73 -22.84 -50.11
C CYS A 18 7.33 -22.82 -49.48
N GLN A 19 6.49 -23.79 -49.81
CA GLN A 19 5.34 -24.14 -48.98
C GLN A 19 5.84 -24.97 -47.79
N SER A 20 6.02 -24.32 -46.64
CA SER A 20 6.08 -25.04 -45.37
C SER A 20 4.73 -25.71 -45.15
N LYS A 21 4.68 -27.04 -45.23
CA LYS A 21 3.54 -27.84 -44.76
C LYS A 21 3.38 -27.58 -43.27
N GLN A 22 2.36 -26.81 -42.89
CA GLN A 22 1.81 -26.90 -41.54
C GLN A 22 0.89 -28.13 -41.52
N ASP A 23 1.36 -29.18 -40.85
CA ASP A 23 0.49 -30.27 -40.44
C ASP A 23 -0.51 -29.71 -39.42
N LYS A 24 -1.78 -29.56 -39.83
CA LYS A 24 -2.89 -29.32 -38.91
C LYS A 24 -3.09 -30.58 -38.08
N LYS A 25 -2.57 -30.57 -36.85
CA LYS A 25 -2.92 -31.55 -35.83
C LYS A 25 -4.33 -31.20 -35.33
N GLU A 26 -5.31 -32.04 -35.64
CA GLU A 26 -6.63 -32.00 -35.00
C GLU A 26 -6.44 -32.21 -33.50
N ILE A 27 -6.87 -31.22 -32.71
CA ILE A 27 -6.92 -31.33 -31.25
C ILE A 27 -8.22 -32.04 -30.91
N THR A 28 -8.11 -33.31 -30.52
CA THR A 28 -9.22 -34.06 -29.94
C THR A 28 -9.57 -33.49 -28.56
N ALA A 29 -10.84 -33.57 -28.17
CA ALA A 29 -11.41 -33.00 -26.94
C ALA A 29 -10.86 -33.57 -25.61
N GLN A 30 -9.72 -34.26 -25.63
CA GLN A 30 -9.06 -34.86 -24.47
C GLN A 30 -7.77 -34.14 -24.03
N ASP A 31 -7.30 -33.13 -24.78
CA ASP A 31 -6.14 -32.30 -24.41
C ASP A 31 -6.55 -30.90 -23.94
N MET A 32 -7.69 -30.76 -23.25
CA MET A 32 -7.87 -29.61 -22.36
C MET A 32 -6.98 -29.83 -21.14
N VAL A 33 -5.78 -29.24 -21.19
CA VAL A 33 -5.03 -28.93 -19.98
C VAL A 33 -5.96 -28.05 -19.14
N ILE A 34 -6.59 -28.66 -18.14
CA ILE A 34 -7.13 -27.93 -17.01
C ILE A 34 -5.90 -27.27 -16.41
N VAL A 35 -5.68 -26.00 -16.74
CA VAL A 35 -4.90 -25.14 -15.87
C VAL A 35 -5.75 -25.07 -14.62
N GLU A 36 -5.50 -26.01 -13.70
CA GLU A 36 -5.91 -25.85 -12.32
C GLU A 36 -5.31 -24.51 -11.93
N LYS A 37 -6.16 -23.48 -11.85
CA LYS A 37 -5.90 -22.36 -10.96
C LYS A 37 -5.68 -23.01 -9.61
N THR A 38 -4.43 -23.26 -9.28
CA THR A 38 -4.02 -23.52 -7.90
C THR A 38 -4.69 -22.41 -7.10
N PRO A 39 -5.53 -22.72 -6.09
CA PRO A 39 -6.16 -21.68 -5.30
C PRO A 39 -5.02 -20.85 -4.72
N ALA A 40 -4.94 -19.57 -5.11
CA ALA A 40 -4.04 -18.63 -4.49
C ALA A 40 -4.39 -18.66 -3.00
N ASN A 41 -3.43 -19.07 -2.18
CA ASN A 41 -3.60 -19.30 -0.75
C ASN A 41 -4.39 -18.13 -0.11
N THR A 42 -5.61 -18.43 0.34
CA THR A 42 -6.74 -17.49 0.51
C THR A 42 -6.77 -16.75 1.85
N ASP A 43 -5.63 -16.59 2.52
CA ASP A 43 -5.59 -16.09 3.91
C ASP A 43 -5.77 -14.56 4.04
N TRP A 44 -6.02 -13.85 2.92
CA TRP A 44 -6.26 -12.41 2.92
C TRP A 44 -7.73 -12.11 3.15
N LYS A 45 -8.02 -11.37 4.22
CA LYS A 45 -9.31 -10.68 4.42
C LYS A 45 -9.27 -9.34 3.69
N VAL A 46 -10.29 -9.06 2.88
CA VAL A 46 -10.46 -7.75 2.26
C VAL A 46 -11.09 -6.81 3.27
N LEU A 47 -10.47 -5.64 3.49
CA LEU A 47 -11.03 -4.58 4.34
C LEU A 47 -11.71 -3.49 3.52
N PHE A 48 -11.34 -3.35 2.24
CA PHE A 48 -12.02 -2.43 1.32
C PHE A 48 -11.85 -2.93 -0.12
N ASP A 49 -12.96 -3.16 -0.80
CA ASP A 49 -13.02 -3.70 -2.17
C ASP A 49 -13.39 -2.65 -3.23
N GLY A 50 -13.51 -1.38 -2.82
CA GLY A 50 -13.94 -0.28 -3.69
C GLY A 50 -15.45 -0.03 -3.69
N THR A 51 -16.26 -0.80 -2.95
CA THR A 51 -17.73 -0.71 -3.06
C THR A 51 -18.44 -0.34 -1.77
N SER A 52 -17.86 -0.60 -0.60
CA SER A 52 -18.50 -0.29 0.68
C SER A 52 -17.49 -0.02 1.80
N PHE A 53 -17.98 0.61 2.87
CA PHE A 53 -17.24 0.82 4.12
C PHE A 53 -17.56 -0.24 5.19
N GLU A 54 -18.05 -1.43 4.81
CA GLU A 54 -18.53 -2.46 5.76
C GLU A 54 -17.55 -2.80 6.89
N HIS A 55 -16.25 -2.59 6.69
CA HIS A 55 -15.21 -2.90 7.67
C HIS A 55 -14.59 -1.66 8.31
N TRP A 56 -15.22 -0.50 8.16
CA TRP A 56 -14.70 0.80 8.62
C TRP A 56 -15.80 1.63 9.29
N ARG A 57 -15.39 2.39 10.29
CA ARG A 57 -16.19 3.41 10.98
C ARG A 57 -15.30 4.55 11.44
N GLY A 58 -15.89 5.66 11.86
CA GLY A 58 -15.17 6.75 12.51
C GLY A 58 -14.49 6.29 13.80
N TYR A 59 -13.32 6.87 14.09
CA TYR A 59 -12.66 6.72 15.38
C TYR A 59 -13.53 7.33 16.49
N ASN A 60 -13.76 6.57 17.57
CA ASN A 60 -14.72 6.84 18.63
C ASN A 60 -16.17 7.06 18.15
N ASP A 61 -16.52 6.57 16.96
CA ASP A 61 -17.86 6.63 16.39
C ASP A 61 -18.30 5.23 15.92
N THR A 62 -19.59 5.05 15.69
CA THR A 62 -20.20 3.86 15.08
C THR A 62 -20.48 4.05 13.59
N GLU A 63 -20.46 5.27 13.08
CA GLU A 63 -20.75 5.60 11.69
C GLU A 63 -19.51 6.11 10.95
N MET A 64 -19.53 6.08 9.62
CA MET A 64 -18.49 6.71 8.80
C MET A 64 -18.65 8.24 8.78
N PRO A 65 -17.57 9.02 8.95
CA PRO A 65 -17.63 10.47 8.78
C PRO A 65 -17.98 10.83 7.32
N SER A 66 -18.69 11.94 7.14
CA SER A 66 -19.24 12.35 5.83
C SER A 66 -18.18 12.76 4.79
N GLU A 67 -16.98 13.07 5.29
CA GLU A 67 -15.78 13.47 4.56
C GLU A 67 -15.14 12.28 3.83
N TRP A 68 -15.45 11.06 4.27
CA TRP A 68 -15.02 9.82 3.63
C TRP A 68 -16.07 9.37 2.63
N SER A 69 -15.66 9.30 1.36
CA SER A 69 -16.51 8.91 0.24
C SER A 69 -15.84 7.85 -0.61
N ILE A 70 -16.61 7.18 -1.47
CA ILE A 70 -16.08 6.25 -2.47
C ILE A 70 -16.08 6.97 -3.81
N ASP A 71 -14.91 7.08 -4.44
CA ASP A 71 -14.71 7.63 -5.78
C ASP A 71 -13.96 6.60 -6.63
N GLY A 72 -14.67 5.99 -7.58
CA GLY A 72 -14.15 4.88 -8.38
C GLY A 72 -13.94 3.63 -7.52
N ASP A 73 -12.68 3.18 -7.41
CA ASP A 73 -12.25 2.02 -6.61
C ASP A 73 -11.57 2.43 -5.29
N ALA A 74 -11.62 3.72 -4.94
CA ALA A 74 -10.90 4.29 -3.81
C ALA A 74 -11.83 4.86 -2.75
N MET A 75 -11.44 4.67 -1.49
CA MET A 75 -11.90 5.43 -0.35
C MET A 75 -11.16 6.77 -0.36
N VAL A 76 -11.89 7.87 -0.23
CA VAL A 76 -11.35 9.23 -0.38
C VAL A 76 -11.79 10.09 0.78
N PHE A 77 -10.83 10.60 1.53
CA PHE A 77 -11.07 11.68 2.47
C PHE A 77 -10.99 13.02 1.74
N THR A 78 -12.03 13.86 1.86
CA THR A 78 -12.03 15.23 1.35
C THR A 78 -12.28 16.21 2.50
N PRO A 79 -11.34 17.12 2.80
CA PRO A 79 -11.47 18.04 3.92
C PRO A 79 -12.70 18.95 3.80
N SER A 80 -13.46 19.08 4.89
CA SER A 80 -14.64 19.95 5.00
C SER A 80 -14.42 21.19 5.90
N GLY A 81 -13.23 21.31 6.51
CA GLY A 81 -12.82 22.42 7.37
C GLY A 81 -12.67 22.05 8.85
N GLU A 82 -13.21 20.91 9.27
CA GLU A 82 -12.96 20.30 10.57
C GLU A 82 -11.99 19.12 10.41
N ASN A 83 -11.01 19.02 11.31
CA ASN A 83 -10.10 17.86 11.38
C ASN A 83 -10.63 16.86 12.43
N GLY A 84 -10.06 15.66 12.44
CA GLY A 84 -10.35 14.63 13.44
C GLY A 84 -11.32 13.56 12.96
N ASN A 85 -11.67 13.56 11.67
CA ASN A 85 -12.52 12.56 11.04
C ASN A 85 -11.73 11.28 10.71
N ASN A 86 -10.85 10.84 11.60
CA ASN A 86 -10.10 9.60 11.41
C ASN A 86 -11.06 8.41 11.38
N ILE A 87 -10.68 7.37 10.64
CA ILE A 87 -11.45 6.12 10.60
C ILE A 87 -10.61 4.96 11.10
N VAL A 88 -11.29 3.95 11.63
CA VAL A 88 -10.69 2.71 12.11
C VAL A 88 -11.39 1.49 11.52
N SER A 89 -10.66 0.39 11.43
CA SER A 89 -11.24 -0.90 11.09
C SER A 89 -12.24 -1.36 12.16
N GLU A 90 -13.32 -2.03 11.78
CA GLU A 90 -14.29 -2.59 12.74
C GLU A 90 -13.66 -3.62 13.68
N GLU A 91 -12.79 -4.47 13.12
CA GLU A 91 -12.06 -5.48 13.87
C GLU A 91 -10.70 -4.99 14.36
N THR A 92 -10.14 -5.71 15.34
CA THR A 92 -8.79 -5.51 15.84
C THR A 92 -7.85 -6.63 15.41
N TYR A 93 -6.57 -6.32 15.31
CA TYR A 93 -5.54 -7.23 14.81
C TYR A 93 -4.31 -7.21 15.73
N THR A 94 -3.67 -8.37 15.89
CA THR A 94 -2.44 -8.53 16.69
C THR A 94 -1.22 -8.73 15.79
N ASN A 95 -1.15 -9.89 15.12
CA ASN A 95 -0.08 -10.22 14.19
C ASN A 95 -0.65 -10.26 12.78
N PHE A 96 -0.11 -9.46 11.87
CA PHE A 96 -0.69 -9.33 10.54
C PHE A 96 0.31 -8.82 9.50
N VAL A 97 -0.05 -9.03 8.24
CA VAL A 97 0.42 -8.26 7.10
C VAL A 97 -0.76 -7.45 6.57
N LEU A 98 -0.67 -6.12 6.60
CA LEU A 98 -1.60 -5.19 5.97
C LEU A 98 -1.03 -4.78 4.63
N SER A 99 -1.82 -4.86 3.57
CA SER A 99 -1.47 -4.40 2.23
C SER A 99 -2.53 -3.43 1.75
N LEU A 100 -2.10 -2.27 1.28
CA LEU A 100 -2.97 -1.23 0.72
C LEU A 100 -2.22 -0.40 -0.31
N GLU A 101 -2.96 0.37 -1.09
CA GLU A 101 -2.40 1.46 -1.89
C GLU A 101 -2.92 2.79 -1.37
N TRP A 102 -2.03 3.79 -1.33
CA TRP A 102 -2.39 5.16 -0.97
C TRP A 102 -1.95 6.14 -2.04
N LYS A 103 -2.67 7.25 -2.16
CA LYS A 103 -2.32 8.41 -2.97
C LYS A 103 -2.66 9.65 -2.15
N ILE A 104 -1.85 10.69 -2.24
CA ILE A 104 -2.01 11.92 -1.48
C ILE A 104 -2.07 13.12 -2.42
N ALA A 105 -2.80 14.17 -2.02
CA ALA A 105 -2.81 15.44 -2.74
C ALA A 105 -1.47 16.15 -2.62
N GLU A 106 -1.24 17.12 -3.51
CA GLU A 106 -0.06 17.98 -3.45
C GLU A 106 0.04 18.67 -2.10
N GLY A 107 1.19 18.52 -1.44
CA GLY A 107 1.46 19.06 -0.12
C GLY A 107 0.63 18.42 0.98
N GLY A 108 0.03 17.25 0.77
CA GLY A 108 -0.87 16.64 1.76
C GLY A 108 -0.18 15.80 2.83
N ASN A 109 -0.91 15.60 3.94
CA ASN A 109 -0.56 14.75 5.06
C ASN A 109 -1.70 13.78 5.44
N SER A 110 -1.34 12.56 5.82
CA SER A 110 -2.23 11.53 6.36
C SER A 110 -1.33 10.44 7.00
N GLY A 111 -1.91 9.35 7.47
CA GLY A 111 -1.18 8.32 8.19
C GLY A 111 -1.94 7.00 8.24
N ILE A 112 -1.19 5.92 8.45
CA ILE A 112 -1.73 4.57 8.64
C ILE A 112 -1.32 4.11 10.03
N PHE A 113 -2.30 3.93 10.92
CA PHE A 113 -2.08 3.49 12.29
C PHE A 113 -2.27 1.98 12.46
N TRP A 114 -1.61 1.41 13.46
CA TRP A 114 -1.93 0.08 13.99
C TRP A 114 -1.92 0.09 15.50
N GLY A 115 -2.51 -0.96 16.12
CA GLY A 115 -2.55 -1.06 17.58
C GLY A 115 -3.39 0.05 18.23
N VAL A 116 -4.28 0.69 17.47
CA VAL A 116 -5.14 1.77 17.95
C VAL A 116 -6.12 1.20 18.97
N HIS A 117 -6.22 1.87 20.11
CA HIS A 117 -7.19 1.59 21.16
C HIS A 117 -8.05 2.83 21.41
N GLU A 118 -9.37 2.63 21.46
CA GLU A 118 -10.37 3.67 21.68
C GLU A 118 -10.77 3.74 23.16
N ALA A 119 -10.90 4.96 23.70
CA ALA A 119 -11.46 5.22 25.01
C ALA A 119 -12.02 6.64 25.06
N GLU A 120 -12.99 6.90 25.95
CA GLU A 120 -13.69 8.19 26.05
C GLU A 120 -12.74 9.40 26.24
N ASN A 121 -11.57 9.20 26.85
CA ASN A 121 -10.57 10.23 27.10
C ASN A 121 -9.46 10.32 26.03
N LEU A 122 -9.54 9.53 24.95
CA LEU A 122 -8.54 9.47 23.89
C LEU A 122 -9.15 10.02 22.61
N SER A 123 -8.96 11.31 22.35
CA SER A 123 -9.62 12.01 21.23
C SER A 123 -9.07 11.66 19.85
N GLU A 124 -7.87 11.06 19.76
CA GLU A 124 -7.19 10.82 18.49
C GLU A 124 -6.52 9.44 18.45
N PRO A 125 -6.49 8.75 17.30
CA PRO A 125 -5.91 7.42 17.18
C PRO A 125 -4.40 7.39 17.44
N TYR A 126 -3.68 8.48 17.13
CA TYR A 126 -2.23 8.59 17.35
C TYR A 126 -1.84 8.55 18.83
N LEU A 127 -2.79 8.78 19.76
CA LEU A 127 -2.51 8.73 21.20
C LEU A 127 -2.17 7.31 21.67
N THR A 128 -2.58 6.30 20.91
CA THR A 128 -2.33 4.88 21.21
C THR A 128 -1.60 4.16 20.09
N GLY A 129 -2.00 4.37 18.84
CA GLY A 129 -1.47 3.66 17.69
C GLY A 129 -0.20 4.32 17.12
N PRO A 130 0.90 3.58 16.95
CA PRO A 130 2.02 4.06 16.15
C PRO A 130 1.62 4.21 14.68
N GLU A 131 2.37 5.02 13.94
CA GLU A 131 1.97 5.54 12.62
C GLU A 131 3.02 5.24 11.55
N ILE A 132 2.56 4.75 10.39
CA ILE A 132 3.31 4.79 9.14
C ILE A 132 2.84 6.00 8.35
N GLN A 133 3.77 6.92 8.12
CA GLN A 133 3.51 8.23 7.54
C GLN A 133 3.06 8.14 6.07
N VAL A 134 2.06 8.94 5.69
CA VAL A 134 1.61 9.17 4.31
C VAL A 134 1.73 10.65 3.98
N LEU A 135 2.74 11.02 3.19
CA LEU A 135 3.09 12.44 3.00
C LEU A 135 3.51 12.77 1.56
N ASP A 136 3.23 14.01 1.13
CA ASP A 136 3.99 14.62 0.03
C ASP A 136 5.36 15.13 0.53
N ASP A 137 6.36 14.27 0.40
CA ASP A 137 7.76 14.54 0.77
C ASP A 137 8.39 15.74 0.05
N ALA A 138 7.85 16.16 -1.09
CA ALA A 138 8.42 17.23 -1.90
C ALA A 138 7.91 18.61 -1.47
N LYS A 139 6.74 18.70 -0.82
CA LYS A 139 6.05 19.97 -0.58
C LYS A 139 5.49 20.14 0.83
N HIS A 140 5.13 19.08 1.54
CA HIS A 140 4.58 19.24 2.88
C HIS A 140 5.67 19.74 3.84
N PRO A 141 5.43 20.81 4.64
CA PRO A 141 6.45 21.40 5.52
C PRO A 141 7.08 20.42 6.50
N ASP A 142 6.30 19.46 7.00
CA ASP A 142 6.77 18.47 7.98
C ASP A 142 7.85 17.54 7.41
N SER A 143 7.90 17.40 6.08
CA SER A 143 8.93 16.62 5.40
C SER A 143 10.35 17.22 5.50
N PHE A 144 10.47 18.50 5.85
CA PHE A 144 11.75 19.23 5.95
C PHE A 144 12.31 19.30 7.38
N VAL A 145 11.65 18.64 8.33
CA VAL A 145 12.09 18.52 9.72
C VAL A 145 12.20 17.03 10.11
N GLY A 146 12.63 16.74 11.34
CA GLY A 146 12.73 15.37 11.85
C GLY A 146 13.81 14.51 11.19
N GLU A 147 14.76 15.09 10.44
CA GLU A 147 15.85 14.34 9.77
C GLU A 147 15.37 13.15 8.93
N GLY A 148 14.15 13.25 8.35
CA GLY A 148 13.54 12.21 7.53
C GLY A 148 12.59 11.26 8.27
N THR A 149 12.48 11.33 9.60
CA THR A 149 11.50 10.52 10.38
C THR A 149 10.06 10.97 10.20
N HIS A 150 9.83 12.07 9.48
CA HIS A 150 8.51 12.59 9.15
C HIS A 150 8.14 12.35 7.68
N LYS A 151 8.97 11.65 6.91
CA LYS A 151 8.77 11.41 5.48
C LYS A 151 7.92 10.17 5.20
N ALA A 152 7.31 10.10 4.02
CA ALA A 152 6.45 9.01 3.62
C ALA A 152 7.08 7.62 3.87
N GLY A 153 6.33 6.75 4.56
CA GLY A 153 6.77 5.41 4.93
C GLY A 153 7.64 5.32 6.20
N SER A 154 7.96 6.43 6.85
CA SER A 154 8.61 6.43 8.17
C SER A 154 7.74 5.76 9.23
N LEU A 155 8.35 5.13 10.23
CA LEU A 155 7.70 5.05 11.55
C LEU A 155 7.78 6.46 12.15
N TYR A 156 6.65 7.17 12.14
CA TYR A 156 6.61 8.61 12.33
C TYR A 156 7.36 9.07 13.59
N ASP A 157 8.22 10.09 13.44
CA ASP A 157 9.10 10.67 14.47
C ASP A 157 10.14 9.71 15.09
N MET A 158 10.22 8.45 14.64
CA MET A 158 11.08 7.43 15.27
C MET A 158 12.10 6.83 14.29
N ILE A 159 11.69 6.42 13.08
CA ILE A 159 12.60 5.80 12.09
C ILE A 159 12.31 6.34 10.68
N ALA A 160 13.33 6.94 10.08
CA ALA A 160 13.31 7.38 8.69
C ALA A 160 13.38 6.18 7.71
N PRO A 161 12.75 6.27 6.53
CA PRO A 161 12.95 5.29 5.45
C PRO A 161 14.43 5.17 5.06
N SER A 162 14.91 3.95 4.83
CA SER A 162 16.28 3.72 4.36
C SER A 162 16.51 4.16 2.91
N ASP A 163 15.45 4.30 2.13
CA ASP A 163 15.48 4.78 0.74
C ASP A 163 14.28 5.71 0.50
N LEU A 164 14.55 7.02 0.41
CA LEU A 164 13.55 8.05 0.17
C LEU A 164 13.17 8.18 -1.32
N THR A 165 13.85 7.47 -2.22
CA THR A 165 13.59 7.58 -3.66
C THR A 165 12.47 6.65 -4.14
N VAL A 166 12.01 5.74 -3.27
CA VAL A 166 11.02 4.73 -3.62
C VAL A 166 9.59 5.28 -3.63
N VAL A 167 9.32 6.41 -2.97
CA VAL A 167 7.99 7.01 -2.93
C VAL A 167 7.67 7.70 -4.26
N ASN A 168 6.49 7.42 -4.80
CA ASN A 168 5.96 8.13 -5.97
C ASN A 168 5.45 9.51 -5.55
N PRO A 169 5.56 10.53 -6.42
CA PRO A 169 5.14 11.89 -6.08
C PRO A 169 3.63 11.99 -5.79
N ALA A 170 3.22 13.08 -5.12
CA ALA A 170 1.82 13.37 -4.88
C ALA A 170 0.97 13.31 -6.17
N GLY A 171 -0.22 12.75 -6.06
CA GLY A 171 -1.10 12.45 -7.19
C GLY A 171 -0.88 11.05 -7.82
N GLU A 172 0.18 10.33 -7.45
CA GLU A 172 0.42 8.95 -7.89
C GLU A 172 0.17 7.94 -6.77
N TRP A 173 -0.16 6.71 -7.16
CA TRP A 173 -0.42 5.61 -6.22
C TRP A 173 0.89 5.01 -5.71
N ASN A 174 0.94 4.74 -4.42
CA ASN A 174 2.01 4.06 -3.71
C ASN A 174 1.47 2.75 -3.11
N ALA A 175 2.10 1.62 -3.40
CA ALA A 175 1.78 0.35 -2.78
C ALA A 175 2.54 0.21 -1.45
N CYS A 176 1.82 -0.02 -0.36
CA CYS A 176 2.36 -0.13 0.98
C CYS A 176 2.00 -1.49 1.59
N GLU A 177 2.99 -2.16 2.17
CA GLU A 177 2.79 -3.34 3.01
C GLU A 177 3.42 -3.11 4.38
N ILE A 178 2.61 -3.32 5.43
CA ILE A 178 3.01 -3.20 6.83
C ILE A 178 2.88 -4.57 7.48
N THR A 179 3.99 -5.09 7.98
CA THR A 179 4.01 -6.33 8.76
C THR A 179 4.21 -6.00 10.22
N ILE A 180 3.32 -6.51 11.08
CA ILE A 180 3.45 -6.47 12.54
C ILE A 180 3.40 -7.91 13.05
N ASP A 181 4.49 -8.38 13.64
CA ASP A 181 4.66 -9.75 14.13
C ASP A 181 5.26 -9.71 15.54
N HIS A 182 4.40 -9.75 16.56
CA HIS A 182 4.79 -9.78 17.98
C HIS A 182 5.47 -11.10 18.35
N ASN A 183 5.18 -12.21 17.66
CA ASN A 183 5.85 -13.50 17.90
C ASN A 183 7.36 -13.40 17.57
N LYS A 184 7.70 -12.67 16.51
CA LYS A 184 9.11 -12.39 16.13
C LYS A 184 9.66 -11.08 16.68
N ASN A 185 8.84 -10.29 17.40
CA ASN A 185 9.15 -8.92 17.80
C ASN A 185 9.65 -8.09 16.60
N GLN A 186 8.87 -8.08 15.51
CA GLN A 186 9.26 -7.44 14.25
C GLN A 186 8.10 -6.65 13.65
N GLY A 187 8.38 -5.37 13.39
CA GLY A 187 7.65 -4.49 12.50
C GLY A 187 8.46 -4.24 11.23
N MET A 188 7.79 -4.07 10.10
CA MET A 188 8.42 -3.82 8.80
C MET A 188 7.48 -3.05 7.87
N VAL A 189 8.04 -2.09 7.12
CA VAL A 189 7.33 -1.38 6.05
C VAL A 189 8.02 -1.64 4.72
N THR A 190 7.24 -2.05 3.73
CA THR A 190 7.63 -2.14 2.33
C THR A 190 6.83 -1.12 1.54
N LEU A 191 7.51 -0.21 0.85
CA LEU A 191 6.90 0.80 -0.01
C LEU A 191 7.36 0.57 -1.45
N ASN A 192 6.40 0.48 -2.38
CA ASN A 192 6.63 0.21 -3.81
C ASN A 192 7.59 -0.97 -4.06
N GLY A 193 7.41 -2.05 -3.28
CA GLY A 193 8.20 -3.28 -3.38
C GLY A 193 9.58 -3.23 -2.69
N THR A 194 9.95 -2.12 -2.07
CA THR A 194 11.23 -1.97 -1.34
C THR A 194 11.00 -1.88 0.15
N LYS A 195 11.66 -2.73 0.93
CA LYS A 195 11.66 -2.65 2.39
C LYS A 195 12.44 -1.41 2.84
N ILE A 196 11.77 -0.49 3.53
CA ILE A 196 12.34 0.81 3.91
C ILE A 196 12.48 1.02 5.42
N VAL A 197 11.70 0.32 6.24
CA VAL A 197 11.71 0.46 7.70
C VAL A 197 11.59 -0.91 8.35
N SER A 198 12.28 -1.12 9.47
CA SER A 198 12.11 -2.29 10.34
C SER A 198 12.40 -1.92 11.79
N PHE A 199 11.63 -2.47 12.74
CA PHE A 199 11.67 -2.11 14.16
C PHE A 199 11.24 -3.28 15.05
N PRO A 200 11.61 -3.29 16.34
CA PRO A 200 10.93 -4.09 17.37
C PRO A 200 9.51 -3.55 17.61
N VAL A 201 8.54 -4.40 17.94
CA VAL A 201 7.14 -4.00 18.24
C VAL A 201 6.79 -4.15 19.73
N HIS A 202 7.73 -4.62 20.55
CA HIS A 202 7.62 -4.66 22.01
C HIS A 202 8.98 -4.82 22.70
N GLY A 203 8.97 -4.65 24.02
CA GLY A 203 10.11 -4.88 24.91
C GLY A 203 11.14 -3.75 24.89
N ALA A 204 12.27 -3.97 25.58
CA ALA A 204 13.20 -2.89 25.92
C ALA A 204 13.71 -2.04 24.74
N ASN A 205 13.86 -2.63 23.55
CA ASN A 205 14.28 -1.88 22.37
C ASN A 205 13.16 -0.97 21.83
N TRP A 206 11.90 -1.40 21.87
CA TRP A 206 10.75 -0.56 21.55
C TRP A 206 10.59 0.55 22.58
N ASP A 207 10.63 0.20 23.87
CA ASP A 207 10.50 1.16 24.97
C ASP A 207 11.58 2.26 24.89
N ALA A 208 12.82 1.88 24.57
CA ALA A 208 13.90 2.82 24.36
C ALA A 208 13.68 3.71 23.13
N MET A 209 13.08 3.19 22.05
CA MET A 209 12.74 4.03 20.89
C MET A 209 11.66 5.06 21.23
N VAL A 210 10.60 4.65 21.93
CA VAL A 210 9.53 5.56 22.39
C VAL A 210 10.08 6.63 23.33
N ALA A 211 10.92 6.24 24.31
CA ALA A 211 11.53 7.16 25.25
C ALA A 211 12.49 8.19 24.60
N ASN A 212 12.97 7.92 23.38
CA ASN A 212 13.86 8.80 22.62
C ASN A 212 13.15 9.57 21.48
N SER A 213 11.82 9.51 21.40
CA SER A 213 11.01 10.28 20.43
C SER A 213 10.13 11.31 21.16
N LYS A 214 9.32 12.07 20.42
CA LYS A 214 8.34 13.00 21.01
C LYS A 214 7.25 12.30 21.83
N PHE A 215 7.14 10.99 21.75
CA PHE A 215 6.14 10.18 22.43
C PHE A 215 6.56 9.75 23.84
N ALA A 216 7.74 10.15 24.32
CA ALA A 216 8.29 9.72 25.60
C ALA A 216 7.35 9.93 26.81
N ASP A 217 6.55 11.01 26.77
CA ASP A 217 5.62 11.37 27.84
C ASP A 217 4.15 11.01 27.52
N TRP A 218 3.90 10.24 26.45
CA TRP A 218 2.54 9.87 26.03
C TRP A 218 2.11 8.59 26.72
N GLU A 219 1.22 8.71 27.70
CA GLU A 219 0.83 7.63 28.61
C GLU A 219 0.38 6.34 27.92
N HIS A 220 -0.25 6.41 26.74
CA HIS A 220 -0.86 5.26 26.08
C HIS A 220 -0.20 4.84 24.76
N PHE A 221 0.85 5.54 24.33
CA PHE A 221 1.43 5.35 23.01
C PHE A 221 2.12 3.98 22.86
N GLY A 222 1.71 3.21 21.85
CA GLY A 222 2.37 1.95 21.49
C GLY A 222 2.29 0.84 22.54
N MET A 223 1.33 0.91 23.48
CA MET A 223 1.22 -0.06 24.58
C MET A 223 0.43 -1.33 24.22
N HIS A 224 -0.40 -1.28 23.18
CA HIS A 224 -1.34 -2.34 22.84
C HIS A 224 -0.80 -3.20 21.69
N GLN A 225 -0.68 -4.50 21.93
CA GLN A 225 -0.32 -5.46 20.86
C GLN A 225 -1.50 -5.76 19.93
N THR A 226 -2.73 -5.59 20.42
CA THR A 226 -3.96 -5.80 19.65
C THR A 226 -4.71 -4.48 19.58
N GLY A 227 -5.08 -4.07 18.38
CA GLY A 227 -5.87 -2.85 18.19
C GLY A 227 -6.36 -2.69 16.76
N HIS A 228 -7.06 -1.60 16.50
CA HIS A 228 -7.59 -1.30 15.18
C HIS A 228 -6.48 -0.86 14.21
N ILE A 229 -6.75 -1.01 12.91
CA ILE A 229 -6.03 -0.28 11.86
C ILE A 229 -6.72 1.07 11.71
N GLY A 230 -5.97 2.17 11.67
CA GLY A 230 -6.52 3.51 11.48
C GLY A 230 -6.02 4.18 10.21
N LEU A 231 -6.86 5.03 9.60
CA LEU A 231 -6.47 5.92 8.50
C LEU A 231 -6.76 7.37 8.91
N GLN A 232 -5.75 8.23 8.75
CA GLN A 232 -5.77 9.56 9.32
C GLN A 232 -6.48 10.60 8.44
N ASP A 233 -7.31 11.42 9.08
CA ASP A 233 -7.63 12.77 8.60
C ASP A 233 -6.62 13.76 9.20
N HIS A 234 -5.82 14.39 8.34
CA HIS A 234 -4.94 15.50 8.72
C HIS A 234 -5.26 16.79 7.92
N GLY A 235 -6.52 16.95 7.51
CA GLY A 235 -6.98 18.14 6.79
C GLY A 235 -6.59 18.21 5.32
N ASP A 236 -5.98 17.15 4.76
CA ASP A 236 -5.56 17.08 3.36
C ASP A 236 -6.20 15.90 2.62
N LYS A 237 -6.49 16.09 1.33
CA LYS A 237 -7.15 15.07 0.52
C LYS A 237 -6.25 13.85 0.30
N VAL A 238 -6.74 12.68 0.71
CA VAL A 238 -6.03 11.39 0.60
C VAL A 238 -6.96 10.32 0.03
N TRP A 239 -6.38 9.36 -0.68
CA TRP A 239 -7.07 8.21 -1.26
C TRP A 239 -6.42 6.91 -0.79
N PHE A 240 -7.24 5.92 -0.47
CA PHE A 240 -6.82 4.56 -0.15
C PHE A 240 -7.61 3.54 -0.98
N ARG A 241 -6.96 2.45 -1.41
CA ARG A 241 -7.63 1.35 -2.10
C ARG A 241 -6.91 0.02 -1.89
N ASN A 242 -7.51 -1.06 -2.38
CA ASN A 242 -6.95 -2.42 -2.35
C ASN A 242 -6.53 -2.85 -0.93
N ILE A 243 -7.33 -2.47 0.07
CA ILE A 243 -6.97 -2.69 1.48
C ILE A 243 -7.34 -4.12 1.86
N LYS A 244 -6.33 -4.89 2.25
CA LYS A 244 -6.46 -6.27 2.67
C LYS A 244 -5.49 -6.58 3.80
N ILE A 245 -5.86 -7.51 4.66
CA ILE A 245 -5.07 -7.93 5.81
C ILE A 245 -4.98 -9.45 5.87
N LYS A 246 -3.80 -9.96 6.20
CA LYS A 246 -3.55 -11.38 6.40
C LYS A 246 -3.04 -11.60 7.82
N PRO A 247 -3.81 -12.24 8.69
CA PRO A 247 -3.34 -12.63 10.02
C PRO A 247 -2.10 -13.52 9.95
N ILE A 248 -1.17 -13.33 10.88
CA ILE A 248 0.01 -14.18 11.08
C ILE A 248 -0.25 -15.05 12.30
N ASN A 249 -0.13 -16.37 12.15
CA ASN A 249 -0.25 -17.32 13.25
C ASN A 249 1.11 -17.55 13.94
#